data_AF-A0A2E7Q8A7-F1
#
_entry.id   AF-A0A2E7Q8A7-F1
#
_cell.length_a   1.000
_cell.length_b   1.000
_cell.length_c   1.000
_cell.angle_alpha   90.00
_cell.angle_beta   90.00
_cell.angle_gamma   90.00
#
_symmetry.space_group_name_H-M   'P 1'
#
loop_
_entity.id
_entity.type
_entity.pdbx_description
1 polymer ?
#
loop_
_entity_poly.entity_id
_entity_poly.type
_entity_poly.pdbx_seq_one_letter_code
_entity_poly.pdbx_strand_id
1 'polypeptide(L)'
;MSKKLVIVESPAKAKTIEKYLGDGYIVESSVGHIRDLISPRDVPENQRERFGRLGIDVHNGFEPLYDTNPNSKKQVTLLRRA
;
A
#
# COMPACT_ATOMS: atom_id res chain seq x y z
N MET A 1 -4.26 24.30 -13.05
CA MET A 1 -3.76 24.15 -11.66
C MET A 1 -3.56 22.67 -11.38
N SER A 2 -2.52 22.29 -10.64
CA SER A 2 -2.39 20.91 -10.16
C SER A 2 -3.52 20.59 -9.19
N LYS A 3 -4.34 19.59 -9.51
CA LYS A 3 -5.35 19.09 -8.57
C LYS A 3 -4.65 18.40 -7.41
N LYS A 4 -5.22 18.47 -6.20
CA LYS A 4 -4.69 17.76 -5.03
C LYS A 4 -5.18 16.30 -5.02
N LEU A 5 -4.29 15.34 -4.84
CA LEU A 5 -4.65 13.93 -4.70
C LEU A 5 -5.07 13.60 -3.27
N VAL A 6 -6.21 12.94 -3.12
CA VAL A 6 -6.70 12.37 -1.86
C VAL A 6 -6.89 10.87 -2.07
N ILE A 7 -6.28 10.06 -1.21
CA ILE A 7 -6.37 8.59 -1.28
C ILE A 7 -7.23 8.11 -0.12
N VAL A 8 -8.23 7.29 -0.43
CA VAL A 8 -9.12 6.67 0.55
C VAL A 8 -9.13 5.15 0.38
N GLU A 9 -9.66 4.43 1.35
CA GLU A 9 -9.53 2.97 1.36
C GLU A 9 -10.45 2.25 0.36
N SER A 10 -11.67 2.77 0.12
CA SER A 10 -12.70 2.09 -0.66
C SER A 10 -13.26 2.95 -1.80
N PRO A 11 -13.65 2.34 -2.94
CA PRO A 11 -14.19 3.08 -4.08
C PRO A 11 -15.47 3.87 -3.76
N ALA A 12 -16.30 3.36 -2.85
CA ALA A 12 -17.51 4.04 -2.42
C ALA A 12 -17.19 5.36 -1.68
N LYS A 13 -16.17 5.36 -0.80
CA LYS A 13 -15.71 6.58 -0.12
C LYS A 13 -15.17 7.60 -1.12
N ALA A 14 -14.42 7.15 -2.12
CA ALA A 14 -13.83 8.03 -3.13
C ALA A 14 -14.92 8.83 -3.87
N LYS A 15 -15.94 8.13 -4.40
CA LYS A 15 -17.09 8.75 -5.09
C LYS A 15 -17.85 9.74 -4.21
N THR A 16 -17.98 9.47 -2.92
CA THR A 16 -18.69 10.37 -1.99
C THR A 16 -17.86 11.61 -1.68
N ILE A 17 -16.57 11.45 -1.39
CA ILE A 17 -15.68 12.56 -1.01
C ILE A 17 -15.37 13.47 -2.20
N GLU A 18 -15.26 12.92 -3.41
CA GLU A 18 -15.07 13.70 -4.63
C GLU A 18 -16.21 14.72 -4.83
N LYS A 19 -17.46 14.32 -4.57
CA LYS A 19 -18.62 15.22 -4.63
C LYS A 19 -18.55 16.37 -3.63
N TYR A 20 -17.93 16.17 -2.47
CA TYR A 20 -17.80 17.20 -1.44
C TYR A 20 -16.65 18.16 -1.71
N LEU A 21 -15.54 17.67 -2.26
CA LEU A 21 -14.32 18.46 -2.47
C LEU A 21 -14.31 19.23 -3.80
N GLY A 22 -15.02 18.72 -4.82
CA GLY A 22 -15.13 19.36 -6.13
C GLY A 22 -13.84 19.34 -6.95
N ASP A 23 -13.83 20.14 -8.03
CA ASP A 23 -12.88 20.01 -9.14
C ASP A 23 -11.40 20.27 -8.81
N GLY A 24 -11.12 20.84 -7.63
CA GLY A 24 -9.76 21.06 -7.15
C GLY A 24 -9.03 19.80 -6.67
N TYR A 25 -9.74 18.69 -6.57
CA TYR A 25 -9.23 17.44 -6.02
C TYR A 25 -9.38 16.27 -7.00
N ILE A 26 -8.49 15.30 -6.86
CA ILE A 26 -8.61 13.95 -7.43
C ILE A 26 -8.74 13.02 -6.23
N VAL A 27 -9.80 12.22 -6.18
CA VAL A 27 -10.04 11.31 -5.05
C VAL A 27 -9.98 9.86 -5.54
N GLU A 28 -8.98 9.12 -5.11
CA GLU A 28 -8.71 7.75 -5.55
C GLU A 28 -8.80 6.74 -4.40
N SER A 29 -9.01 5.48 -4.73
CA SER A 29 -9.12 4.39 -3.75
C SER A 29 -7.88 3.51 -3.75
N SER A 30 -7.33 3.19 -2.56
CA SER A 30 -6.28 2.18 -2.40
C SER A 30 -6.80 0.75 -2.56
N VAL A 31 -8.12 0.55 -2.41
CA VAL A 31 -8.81 -0.75 -2.45
C VAL A 31 -8.29 -1.67 -1.31
N GLY A 32 -8.14 -1.09 -0.12
CA GLY A 32 -7.59 -1.76 1.06
C GLY A 32 -6.07 -1.65 1.20
N HIS A 33 -5.44 -2.66 1.80
CA HIS A 33 -4.01 -2.69 2.06
C HIS A 33 -3.17 -2.81 0.77
N ILE A 34 -2.13 -1.97 0.66
CA ILE A 34 -1.20 -1.99 -0.47
C ILE A 34 0.04 -2.85 -0.23
N ARG A 35 0.33 -3.15 1.05
CA ARG A 35 1.42 -3.99 1.51
C ARG A 35 0.96 -4.85 2.67
N ASP A 36 1.57 -6.02 2.81
CA ASP A 36 1.40 -6.90 3.95
C ASP A 36 2.75 -7.50 4.34
N LEU A 37 2.83 -8.12 5.51
CA LEU A 37 4.02 -8.87 5.91
C LEU A 37 4.33 -9.92 4.84
N ILE A 38 5.60 -10.01 4.48
CA ILE A 38 6.04 -11.00 3.52
C ILE A 38 5.78 -12.40 4.07
N SER A 39 5.25 -13.28 3.23
CA SER A 39 5.14 -14.69 3.58
C SER A 39 6.56 -15.26 3.78
N PRO A 40 6.79 -16.12 4.79
CA PRO A 40 8.08 -16.80 4.98
C PRO A 40 8.66 -17.45 3.73
N ARG A 41 7.79 -17.90 2.80
CA ARG A 41 8.18 -18.54 1.53
C ARG A 41 8.77 -17.57 0.52
N ASP A 42 8.35 -16.31 0.57
CA ASP A 42 8.69 -15.26 -0.39
C ASP A 42 9.87 -14.39 0.10
N VAL A 43 10.41 -14.66 1.30
CA VAL A 43 11.58 -13.95 1.84
C VAL A 43 12.83 -14.23 0.98
N PRO A 44 13.50 -13.19 0.46
CA PRO A 44 14.76 -13.32 -0.27
C PRO A 44 15.83 -14.06 0.53
N GLU A 45 16.66 -14.87 -0.13
CA GLU A 45 17.64 -15.74 0.53
C GLU A 45 18.60 -14.96 1.46
N ASN A 46 19.08 -13.80 1.02
CA ASN A 46 19.93 -12.90 1.79
C ASN A 46 19.24 -12.25 3.02
N GLN A 47 17.92 -12.40 3.14
CA GLN A 47 17.11 -11.85 4.21
C GLN A 47 16.44 -12.95 5.08
N ARG A 48 16.59 -14.23 4.71
CA ARG A 48 15.95 -15.35 5.41
C ARG A 48 16.42 -15.52 6.84
N GLU A 49 17.68 -15.23 7.14
CA GLU A 49 18.19 -15.30 8.51
C GLU A 49 17.44 -14.34 9.44
N ARG A 50 17.13 -13.14 8.94
CA ARG A 50 16.46 -12.08 9.71
C ARG A 50 14.94 -12.22 9.73
N PHE A 51 14.31 -12.50 8.59
CA PHE A 51 12.85 -12.41 8.42
C PHE A 51 12.18 -13.75 8.07
N GLY A 52 12.96 -14.82 7.83
CA GLY A 52 12.47 -16.06 7.20
C GLY A 52 11.43 -16.86 7.99
N ARG A 53 11.17 -16.55 9.26
CA ARG A 53 10.14 -17.23 10.07
C ARG A 53 8.84 -16.45 10.18
N LEU A 54 8.91 -15.14 10.42
CA LEU A 54 7.75 -14.32 10.78
C LEU A 54 7.52 -13.12 9.85
N GLY A 55 8.45 -12.84 8.92
CA GLY A 55 8.49 -11.56 8.23
C GLY A 55 8.84 -10.39 9.15
N ILE A 56 9.29 -10.66 10.39
CA ILE A 56 9.62 -9.69 11.42
C ILE A 56 10.97 -10.08 12.03
N ASP A 57 11.89 -9.12 12.12
CA ASP A 57 13.17 -9.26 12.80
C ASP A 57 13.00 -8.95 14.29
N VAL A 58 12.80 -10.00 15.08
CA VAL A 58 12.58 -9.90 16.54
C VAL A 58 13.82 -9.47 17.33
N HIS A 59 15.00 -9.49 16.70
CA HIS A 59 16.26 -9.14 17.34
C HIS A 59 16.67 -7.70 17.05
N ASN A 60 16.20 -7.12 15.94
CA ASN A 60 16.46 -5.74 15.56
C ASN A 60 15.20 -4.88 15.67
N GLY A 61 14.65 -4.74 16.87
CA GLY A 61 13.57 -3.78 17.14
C GLY A 61 12.22 -4.12 16.49
N PHE A 62 11.96 -5.39 16.17
CA PHE A 62 10.73 -5.82 15.49
C PHE A 62 10.54 -5.18 14.11
N GLU A 63 11.63 -4.95 13.38
CA GLU A 63 11.56 -4.47 12.00
C GLU A 63 10.72 -5.42 11.13
N PRO A 64 9.69 -4.94 10.42
CA PRO A 64 8.90 -5.76 9.51
C PRO A 64 9.48 -5.74 8.09
N LEU A 65 9.42 -6.89 7.41
CA LEU A 65 9.64 -6.99 5.97
C LEU A 65 8.29 -7.09 5.26
N TYR A 66 7.97 -6.06 4.48
CA TYR A 66 6.71 -5.98 3.75
C TYR A 66 6.89 -6.36 2.28
N ASP A 67 5.89 -7.05 1.72
CA ASP A 67 5.73 -7.20 0.28
C ASP A 67 4.49 -6.46 -0.22
N THR A 68 4.53 -6.04 -1.48
CA THR A 68 3.38 -5.47 -2.19
C THR A 68 2.50 -6.57 -2.75
N ASN A 69 1.26 -6.64 -2.26
CA ASN A 69 0.26 -7.57 -2.76
C ASN A 69 0.14 -7.48 -4.29
N PRO A 70 0.11 -8.60 -5.03
CA PRO A 70 0.02 -8.59 -6.49
C PRO A 70 -1.17 -7.76 -7.02
N ASN A 71 -2.30 -7.84 -6.33
CA ASN A 71 -3.52 -7.09 -6.66
C ASN A 71 -3.34 -5.57 -6.49
N SER A 72 -2.49 -5.15 -5.54
CA SER A 72 -2.27 -3.75 -5.20
C SER A 72 -1.22 -3.07 -6.09
N LYS A 73 -0.37 -3.84 -6.81
CA LYS A 73 0.69 -3.27 -7.69
C LYS A 73 0.15 -2.33 -8.76
N LYS A 74 -0.97 -2.70 -9.40
CA LYS A 74 -1.63 -1.85 -10.40
C LYS A 74 -2.11 -0.54 -9.80
N GLN A 75 -2.73 -0.60 -8.62
CA GLN A 75 -3.21 0.58 -7.90
C GLN A 75 -2.07 1.47 -7.43
N VAL A 76 -1.01 0.91 -6.84
CA VAL A 76 0.17 1.68 -6.43
C VAL A 76 0.81 2.40 -7.62
N THR A 77 0.86 1.77 -8.79
CA THR A 77 1.40 2.39 -10.00
C THR A 77 0.53 3.56 -10.47
N LEU A 78 -0.80 3.41 -10.40
CA LEU A 78 -1.75 4.47 -10.73
C LEU A 78 -1.61 5.65 -9.75
N LEU A 79 -1.61 5.37 -8.45
CA LEU A 79 -1.49 6.36 -7.38
C LEU A 79 -0.17 7.15 -7.43
N ARG A 80 0.93 6.54 -7.90
CA ARG A 80 2.22 7.24 -8.08
C ARG A 80 2.25 8.22 -9.26
N ARG A 81 1.33 8.07 -10.22
CA ARG A 81 1.26 8.90 -11.44
C ARG A 81 0.31 10.09 -11.31
N ALA A 82 -0.63 10.00 -10.37
CA ALA A 82 -1.61 11.04 -10.07
C ALA A 82 -0.96 12.20 -9.29
#